data_AF-A0A356WZ87-F1
#
_entry.id   AF-A0A356WZ87-F1
#
_cell.length_a   1.000
_cell.length_b   1.000
_cell.length_c   1.000
_cell.angle_alpha   90.00
_cell.angle_beta   90.00
_cell.angle_gamma   90.00
#
_symmetry.space_group_name_H-M   'P 1'
#
loop_
_entity.id
_entity.type
_entity.pdbx_description
1 polymer ?
#
loop_
_entity_poly.entity_id
_entity_poly.type
_entity_poly.pdbx_seq_one_letter_code
_entity_poly.pdbx_strand_id
1 'polypeptide(L)' 'VNEQKAAGSHTVSFDASALSSGIYIYRIHSAGFNQTRKMLLIK' A
#
# COMPACT_ATOMS: atom_id res chain seq x y z
N VAL A 1 -2.83 8.68 5.53
CA VAL A 1 -2.00 7.55 5.02
C VAL A 1 -0.58 7.56 5.60
N ASN A 2 0.05 8.73 5.79
CA ASN A 2 1.36 8.84 6.45
C ASN A 2 1.18 9.26 7.92
N GLU A 3 0.82 8.30 8.77
CA GLU A 3 0.61 8.50 10.20
C GLU A 3 1.53 7.60 11.01
N GLN A 4 1.94 8.07 12.18
CA GLN A 4 2.67 7.25 13.13
C GLN A 4 1.72 6.23 13.74
N LYS A 5 1.97 4.94 13.47
CA LYS A 5 1.18 3.84 14.02
C LYS A 5 1.99 3.11 15.08
N ALA A 6 1.34 2.76 16.19
CA ALA A 6 1.95 1.94 17.25
C ALA A 6 2.35 0.56 16.71
N ALA A 7 3.23 -0.15 17.41
CA ALA A 7 3.58 -1.52 17.02
C ALA A 7 2.32 -2.43 17.01
N GLY A 8 2.15 -3.22 15.97
CA GLY A 8 0.99 -4.10 15.79
C GLY A 8 0.59 -4.28 14.33
N SER A 9 -0.50 -5.01 14.10
CA SER A 9 -1.09 -5.21 12.78
C SER A 9 -1.99 -4.02 12.41
N HIS A 10 -1.81 -3.49 11.20
CA HIS A 10 -2.59 -2.35 10.69
C HIS A 10 -3.19 -2.69 9.33
N THR A 11 -4.48 -2.40 9.17
CA THR A 11 -5.19 -2.52 7.90
C THR A 11 -5.44 -1.13 7.33
N VAL A 12 -5.16 -0.95 6.04
CA VAL A 12 -5.43 0.30 5.32
C VAL A 12 -6.33 -0.04 4.12
N SER A 13 -7.48 0.62 4.03
CA SER A 13 -8.35 0.51 2.86
C SER A 13 -7.81 1.39 1.73
N PHE A 14 -7.68 0.81 0.54
CA PHE A 14 -7.29 1.52 -0.67
C PHE A 14 -8.45 1.47 -1.67
N ASP A 15 -9.01 2.62 -2.00
CA ASP A 15 -10.03 2.74 -3.04
C ASP A 15 -9.37 2.90 -4.41
N ALA A 16 -9.51 1.87 -5.24
CA ALA A 16 -8.96 1.82 -6.59
C ALA A 16 -10.01 2.12 -7.68
N SER A 17 -11.22 2.56 -7.33
CA SER A 17 -12.35 2.70 -8.26
C SER A 17 -12.09 3.64 -9.45
N ALA A 18 -11.27 4.68 -9.23
CA ALA A 18 -10.89 5.66 -10.25
C ALA A 18 -9.65 5.26 -11.08
N LEU A 19 -9.05 4.10 -10.80
CA LEU A 19 -7.83 3.62 -11.48
C LEU A 19 -8.17 2.61 -12.58
N SER A 20 -7.44 2.66 -13.69
CA SER A 20 -7.57 1.70 -14.78
C SER A 20 -6.96 0.35 -14.40
N SER A 21 -7.36 -0.73 -15.07
CA SER A 21 -6.67 -2.02 -14.93
C SER A 21 -5.18 -1.87 -15.28
N GLY A 22 -4.29 -2.41 -14.46
CA GLY A 22 -2.85 -2.24 -14.64
C GLY A 22 -2.01 -2.71 -13.46
N ILE A 23 -0.68 -2.59 -13.59
CA ILE A 23 0.25 -2.89 -12.51
C ILE A 23 0.56 -1.62 -11.74
N TYR A 24 0.34 -1.66 -10.43
CA TYR A 24 0.58 -0.55 -9.50
C TYR A 24 1.70 -0.93 -8.54
N ILE A 25 2.70 -0.05 -8.41
CA ILE A 25 3.82 -0.25 -7.49
C ILE A 25 3.56 0.57 -6.23
N TYR A 26 3.75 -0.05 -5.07
CA TYR A 26 3.61 0.60 -3.77
C TYR A 26 4.78 0.24 -2.85
N ARG A 27 4.98 1.07 -1.82
CA ARG A 27 6.08 0.93 -0.87
C ARG A 27 5.55 0.94 0.56
N ILE A 28 6.02 -0.01 1.36
CA ILE A 28 5.81 -0.06 2.81
C ILE A 28 7.09 0.46 3.45
N HIS A 29 6.97 1.52 4.25
CA HIS A 29 8.10 2.14 4.93
C HIS A 29 7.84 2.23 6.43
N SER A 30 8.76 1.71 7.23
CA SER A 30 8.80 1.86 8.68
C SER A 30 10.25 1.93 9.16
N ALA A 31 10.46 2.14 10.46
CA ALA A 31 11.81 2.24 11.02
C ALA A 31 12.60 0.94 10.76
N GLY A 32 13.65 1.02 9.94
CA GLY A 32 14.49 -0.12 9.58
C GLY A 32 13.90 -1.09 8.55
N PHE A 33 12.72 -0.81 8.00
CA PHE A 33 12.08 -1.69 7.01
C PHE A 33 11.54 -0.89 5.83
N ASN A 34 11.97 -1.28 4.63
CA ASN A 34 11.53 -0.65 3.39
C ASN A 34 11.30 -1.75 2.35
N GLN A 35 10.05 -1.95 1.96
CA GLN A 35 9.68 -2.99 1.01
C GLN A 35 8.83 -2.42 -0.12
N THR A 36 9.29 -2.63 -1.35
CA THR A 36 8.53 -2.32 -2.56
C THR A 36 7.79 -3.57 -3.04
N ARG A 37 6.53 -3.40 -3.42
CA ARG A 37 5.67 -4.47 -3.95
C ARG A 37 4.89 -3.97 -5.16
N LYS A 38 4.42 -4.91 -5.97
CA LYS A 38 3.53 -4.65 -7.11
C LYS A 38 2.17 -5.29 -6.87
N MET A 39 1.11 -4.62 -7.30
CA MET A 39 -0.27 -5.08 -7.28
C MET A 39 -0.80 -5.05 -8.70
N LEU A 40 -1.46 -6.13 -9.13
CA LEU A 40 -2.21 -6.15 -10.39
C LEU A 40 -3.65 -5.75 -10.08
N LEU A 41 -4.10 -4.63 -10.65
CA LEU A 41 -5.51 -4.21 -10.61
C LEU A 41 -6.19 -4.71 -11.88
N ILE A 42 -7.27 -5.48 -11.70
CA ILE A 42 -8.12 -5.95 -12.78
C ILE A 42 -9.53 -5.44 -12.47
N LYS A 43 -10.12 -4.71 -13.42
CA LYS A 43 -11.51 -4.28 -13.41
C LYS A 43 -12.41 -5.30 -14.11
#